data_AF-A0A927NKT0-F1
#
_entry.id   AF-A0A927NKT0-F1
#
_cell.length_a   1.000
_cell.length_b   1.000
_cell.length_c   1.000
_cell.angle_alpha   90.00
_cell.angle_beta   90.00
_cell.angle_gamma   90.00
#
_symmetry.space_group_name_H-M   'P 1'
#
loop_
_entity.id
_entity.type
_entity.pdbx_description
1 polymer ?
#
loop_
_entity_poly.entity_id
_entity_poly.type
_entity_poly.pdbx_seq_one_letter_code
_entity_poly.pdbx_strand_id
1 'polypeptide(L)'
;LMHAEHLEAAFGVGPHTISVPRICPADDIDPSQFDNGIDEDTFAKIVACIRVAVPYTGMIVSTRESPKARQRVLELGVSQISGGSRTSVGGYAEPEPQEENSAQFDVSDHRSLDEVVCWLMKLGHLPSFCTACYREGRTGDRFMSLCKSGQIHNCCLPNALMTLQEYLQDYASDETKEVGAKLIAKEVESIPNEKVKQIVTDRLQKIANGERDFRF
;
A
#
# COMPACT_ATOMS: atom_id res chain seq x y z
N LEU A 1 18.01 6.99 8.31
CA LEU A 1 18.83 5.83 7.93
C LEU A 1 19.63 5.28 9.12
N MET A 2 20.47 6.08 9.79
CA MET A 2 21.21 5.64 10.99
C MET A 2 20.32 5.03 12.09
N HIS A 3 19.10 5.54 12.28
CA HIS A 3 18.16 4.93 13.24
C HIS A 3 17.73 3.52 12.82
N ALA A 4 17.50 3.27 11.53
CA ALA A 4 17.16 1.93 11.05
C ALA A 4 18.32 0.96 11.24
N GLU A 5 19.54 1.41 10.96
CA GLU A 5 20.78 0.66 11.19
C GLU A 5 20.97 0.36 12.68
N HIS A 6 20.74 1.34 13.55
CA HIS A 6 20.80 1.14 15.00
C HIS A 6 19.82 0.06 15.47
N LEU A 7 18.57 0.09 15.00
CA LEU A 7 17.58 -0.93 15.37
C LEU A 7 17.99 -2.33 14.90
N GLU A 8 18.49 -2.44 13.68
CA GLU A 8 18.99 -3.71 13.15
C GLU A 8 20.20 -4.22 13.95
N ALA A 9 21.13 -3.35 14.32
CA ALA A 9 22.31 -3.71 15.10
C ALA A 9 21.97 -4.08 16.56
N ALA A 10 21.05 -3.35 17.19
CA ALA A 10 20.70 -3.54 18.61
C ALA A 10 19.70 -4.69 18.82
N PHE A 11 18.78 -4.91 17.88
CA PHE A 11 17.66 -5.83 18.04
C PHE A 11 17.58 -6.92 16.97
N GLY A 12 18.51 -6.95 16.01
CA GLY A 12 18.53 -7.92 14.91
C GLY A 12 17.53 -7.65 13.79
N VAL A 13 16.73 -6.58 13.89
CA VAL A 13 15.73 -6.20 12.90
C VAL A 13 15.52 -4.68 12.85
N GLY A 14 15.51 -4.14 11.63
CA GLY A 14 15.20 -2.73 11.37
C GLY A 14 13.67 -2.45 11.37
N PRO A 15 13.27 -1.22 11.02
CA PRO A 15 11.86 -0.86 10.93
C PRO A 15 11.14 -1.63 9.80
N HIS A 16 9.90 -2.06 10.07
CA HIS A 16 9.06 -2.71 9.07
C HIS A 16 8.60 -1.73 7.98
N THR A 17 8.30 -0.50 8.36
CA THR A 17 7.91 0.57 7.44
C THR A 17 8.59 1.90 7.81
N ILE A 18 8.75 2.76 6.80
CA ILE A 18 9.06 4.17 6.97
C ILE A 18 7.96 4.98 6.27
N SER A 19 7.38 5.93 7.00
CA SER A 19 6.43 6.89 6.45
C SER A 19 7.17 8.18 6.08
N VAL A 20 6.78 8.81 4.97
CA VAL A 20 7.39 10.05 4.48
C VAL A 20 6.36 11.18 4.35
N PRO A 21 5.60 11.55 5.41
CA PRO A 21 4.63 12.63 5.31
C PRO A 21 5.34 13.98 5.14
N ARG A 22 4.89 14.81 4.19
CA ARG A 22 5.24 16.22 4.13
C ARG A 22 4.30 17.05 4.99
N ILE A 23 4.78 18.23 5.41
CA ILE A 23 3.92 19.26 6.01
C ILE A 23 2.87 19.65 4.96
N CYS A 24 1.62 19.70 5.38
CA CYS A 24 0.48 20.08 4.55
C CYS A 24 -0.43 20.99 5.37
N PRO A 25 -1.37 21.70 4.72
CA PRO A 25 -2.31 22.56 5.42
C PRO A 25 -3.11 21.77 6.47
N ALA A 26 -3.38 22.45 7.58
CA ALA A 26 -4.26 22.01 8.66
C ALA A 26 -4.80 23.26 9.37
N ASP A 27 -5.68 23.08 10.34
CA ASP A 27 -6.18 24.19 11.16
C ASP A 27 -5.00 24.95 11.82
N ASP A 28 -4.98 26.27 11.65
CA ASP A 28 -3.88 27.18 12.06
C ASP A 28 -2.47 26.85 11.50
N ILE A 29 -2.35 25.99 10.49
CA ILE A 29 -1.05 25.63 9.88
C ILE A 29 -0.99 26.07 8.42
N ASP A 30 -0.13 27.05 8.15
CA ASP A 30 0.27 27.43 6.79
C ASP A 30 1.65 26.82 6.46
N PRO A 31 1.74 25.85 5.53
CA PRO A 31 3.01 25.24 5.12
C PRO A 31 4.05 26.25 4.59
N SER A 32 3.61 27.42 4.10
CA SER A 32 4.51 28.44 3.57
C SER A 32 5.34 29.16 4.64
N GLN A 33 4.94 29.04 5.91
CA GLN A 33 5.66 29.61 7.06
C GLN A 33 6.90 28.79 7.45
N PHE A 34 7.07 27.60 6.88
CA PHE A 34 8.21 26.71 7.13
C PHE A 34 9.27 26.87 6.03
N ASP A 35 10.45 27.36 6.40
CA ASP A 35 11.59 27.59 5.49
C ASP A 35 12.24 26.30 4.97
N ASN A 36 11.92 25.16 5.59
CA ASN A 36 12.39 23.82 5.26
C ASN A 36 11.34 22.96 4.55
N GLY A 37 10.34 23.59 3.92
CA GLY A 37 9.40 22.92 3.04
C GLY A 37 10.10 22.13 1.92
N ILE A 38 9.55 20.96 1.58
CA ILE A 38 10.16 20.03 0.62
C ILE A 38 9.34 20.03 -0.68
N ASP A 39 9.97 20.42 -1.78
CA ASP A 39 9.36 20.38 -3.12
C ASP A 39 9.17 18.94 -3.66
N GLU A 40 8.47 18.79 -4.79
CA GLU A 40 8.18 17.47 -5.36
C GLU A 40 9.43 16.71 -5.79
N ASP A 41 10.46 17.40 -6.28
CA ASP A 41 11.70 16.78 -6.76
C ASP A 41 12.55 16.24 -5.61
N THR A 42 12.69 17.03 -4.55
CA THR A 42 13.37 16.64 -3.32
C THR A 42 12.62 15.51 -2.63
N PHE A 43 11.29 15.57 -2.60
CA PHE A 43 10.46 14.48 -2.06
C PHE A 43 10.68 13.16 -2.81
N ALA A 44 10.60 13.19 -4.14
CA ALA A 44 10.89 12.04 -4.99
C ALA A 44 12.31 11.49 -4.75
N LYS A 45 13.31 12.37 -4.63
CA LYS A 45 14.69 12.00 -4.32
C LYS A 45 14.80 11.31 -2.96
N ILE A 46 14.14 11.82 -1.92
CA ILE A 46 14.12 11.21 -0.58
C ILE A 46 13.56 9.79 -0.65
N VAL A 47 12.41 9.60 -1.32
CA VAL A 47 11.80 8.27 -1.52
C VAL A 47 12.78 7.32 -2.18
N ALA A 48 13.40 7.73 -3.30
CA ALA A 48 14.35 6.90 -4.02
C ALA A 48 15.58 6.53 -3.16
N CYS A 49 16.14 7.51 -2.42
CA CYS A 49 17.27 7.27 -1.53
C CYS A 49 16.93 6.29 -0.39
N ILE A 50 15.74 6.41 0.22
CA ILE A 50 15.30 5.49 1.28
C ILE A 50 15.11 4.08 0.70
N ARG A 51 14.46 3.95 -0.47
CA ARG A 51 14.26 2.65 -1.12
C ARG A 51 15.59 1.94 -1.40
N VAL A 52 16.61 2.66 -1.87
CA VAL A 52 17.93 2.08 -2.10
C VAL A 52 18.65 1.73 -0.79
N ALA A 53 18.55 2.59 0.23
CA ALA A 53 19.28 2.40 1.48
C ALA A 53 18.72 1.28 2.38
N VAL A 54 17.39 1.09 2.39
CA VAL A 54 16.71 0.07 3.21
C VAL A 54 15.71 -0.74 2.37
N PRO A 55 16.20 -1.60 1.45
CA PRO A 55 15.40 -2.16 0.35
C PRO A 55 14.26 -3.09 0.79
N TYR A 56 14.34 -3.66 1.99
CA TYR A 56 13.30 -4.56 2.52
C TYR A 56 12.31 -3.86 3.46
N THR A 57 12.58 -2.61 3.84
CA THR A 57 11.64 -1.80 4.62
C THR A 57 10.54 -1.30 3.69
N GLY A 58 9.29 -1.45 4.12
CA GLY A 58 8.14 -0.90 3.42
C GLY A 58 8.14 0.63 3.47
N MET A 59 7.47 1.27 2.51
CA MET A 59 7.34 2.73 2.51
C MET A 59 5.90 3.13 2.30
N ILE A 60 5.43 4.04 3.14
CA ILE A 60 4.04 4.50 3.19
C ILE A 60 3.94 5.92 2.64
N VAL A 61 3.05 6.11 1.67
CA VAL A 61 2.56 7.44 1.26
C VAL A 61 1.08 7.56 1.60
N SER A 62 0.67 8.71 2.13
CA SER A 62 -0.72 8.96 2.50
C SER A 62 -1.43 9.88 1.52
N THR A 63 -2.72 10.11 1.77
CA THR A 63 -3.55 11.11 1.10
C THR A 63 -3.17 12.56 1.44
N ARG A 64 -2.08 12.81 2.18
CA ARG A 64 -1.43 14.14 2.25
C ARG A 64 -0.89 14.58 0.89
N GLU A 65 -0.59 13.62 0.03
CA GLU A 65 0.02 13.84 -1.27
C GLU A 65 -1.04 13.85 -2.38
N SER A 66 -0.85 14.71 -3.38
CA SER A 66 -1.72 14.78 -4.56
C SER A 66 -1.66 13.49 -5.39
N PRO A 67 -2.67 13.19 -6.23
CA PRO A 67 -2.64 12.04 -7.13
C PRO A 67 -1.37 11.98 -8.00
N LYS A 68 -0.88 13.14 -8.48
CA LYS A 68 0.33 13.25 -9.30
C LYS A 68 1.59 12.93 -8.50
N ALA A 69 1.73 13.50 -7.29
CA ALA A 69 2.86 13.22 -6.41
C ALA A 69 2.90 11.73 -6.03
N ARG A 70 1.73 11.17 -5.68
CA ARG A 70 1.55 9.75 -5.38
C ARG A 70 1.95 8.85 -6.54
N GLN A 71 1.52 9.17 -7.77
CA GLN A 71 1.92 8.43 -8.97
C GLN A 71 3.44 8.39 -9.12
N ARG A 72 4.08 9.56 -8.98
CA ARG A 72 5.53 9.69 -9.14
C ARG A 72 6.30 8.84 -8.13
N VAL A 73 5.88 8.80 -6.87
CA VAL A 73 6.61 8.05 -5.82
C VAL A 73 6.32 6.55 -5.81
N LEU A 74 5.21 6.10 -6.42
CA LEU A 74 4.96 4.68 -6.66
C LEU A 74 6.04 4.05 -7.53
N GLU A 75 6.52 4.78 -8.55
CA GLU A 75 7.61 4.32 -9.43
C GLU A 75 8.98 4.27 -8.74
N LEU A 76 9.13 4.95 -7.60
CA LEU A 76 10.41 5.14 -6.91
C LEU A 76 10.60 4.26 -5.69
N GLY A 77 9.54 3.59 -5.22
CA GLY A 77 9.65 2.59 -4.16
C GLY A 77 8.60 2.66 -3.07
N VAL A 78 7.53 3.42 -3.19
CA VAL A 78 6.40 3.29 -2.25
C VAL A 78 5.80 1.89 -2.36
N SER A 79 5.51 1.27 -1.21
CA SER A 79 4.94 -0.09 -1.16
C SER A 79 3.59 -0.17 -0.44
N GLN A 80 3.17 0.92 0.22
CA GLN A 80 1.89 1.02 0.91
C GLN A 80 1.30 2.41 0.67
N ILE A 81 -0.01 2.46 0.45
CA ILE A 81 -0.70 3.69 0.10
C ILE A 81 -2.10 3.70 0.71
N SER A 82 -2.55 4.85 1.23
CA SER A 82 -3.93 5.00 1.71
C SER A 82 -4.88 5.38 0.57
N GLY A 83 -6.15 4.96 0.68
CA GLY A 83 -7.22 5.31 -0.27
C GLY A 83 -8.52 5.56 0.46
N GLY A 84 -9.35 6.48 -0.05
CA GLY A 84 -10.63 6.84 0.58
C GLY A 84 -10.53 7.39 2.00
N SER A 85 -9.41 8.04 2.36
CA SER A 85 -9.14 8.42 3.75
C SER A 85 -10.02 9.57 4.25
N ARG A 86 -10.46 9.46 5.51
CA ARG A 86 -11.06 10.54 6.31
C ARG A 86 -10.16 10.83 7.50
N THR A 87 -9.79 12.10 7.66
CA THR A 87 -8.82 12.56 8.66
C THR A 87 -9.47 13.27 9.84
N SER A 88 -10.79 13.49 9.78
CA SER A 88 -11.62 13.99 10.87
C SER A 88 -12.14 12.87 11.76
N VAL A 89 -12.44 13.21 13.01
CA VAL A 89 -13.02 12.31 14.02
C VAL A 89 -14.44 11.92 13.57
N GLY A 90 -14.69 10.63 13.39
CA GLY A 90 -16.01 10.14 12.94
C GLY A 90 -16.31 10.34 11.45
N GLY A 91 -15.40 10.90 10.66
CA GLY A 91 -15.65 11.33 9.27
C GLY A 91 -16.01 10.23 8.26
N TYR A 92 -15.91 8.94 8.62
CA TYR A 92 -16.41 7.84 7.81
C TYR A 92 -17.91 7.57 8.01
N ALA A 93 -18.48 7.96 9.16
CA ALA A 93 -19.90 7.77 9.47
C ALA A 93 -20.72 8.97 9.03
N GLU A 94 -20.34 10.16 9.48
CA GLU A 94 -21.02 11.42 9.15
C GLU A 94 -19.97 12.48 8.78
N PRO A 95 -20.11 13.18 7.64
CA PRO A 95 -19.28 14.33 7.34
C PRO A 95 -19.48 15.42 8.40
N GLU A 96 -18.38 16.03 8.84
CA GLU A 96 -18.47 17.15 9.78
C GLU A 96 -19.15 18.36 9.12
N PRO A 97 -19.91 19.17 9.89
CA PRO A 97 -20.39 20.46 9.44
C PRO A 97 -19.22 21.35 8.99
N GLN A 98 -19.42 22.20 7.99
CA GLN A 98 -18.35 23.06 7.45
C GLN A 98 -17.74 24.02 8.49
N GLU A 99 -18.45 24.31 9.59
CA GLU A 99 -18.02 25.17 10.68
C GLU A 99 -17.11 24.46 11.69
N GLU A 100 -17.05 23.12 11.64
CA GLU A 100 -16.21 22.29 12.49
C GLU A 100 -15.17 21.57 11.61
N ASN A 101 -13.91 21.58 12.02
CA ASN A 101 -12.87 20.83 11.31
C ASN A 101 -11.96 20.16 12.32
N SER A 102 -12.24 18.89 12.63
CA SER A 102 -11.36 18.07 13.47
C SER A 102 -10.29 17.35 12.65
N ALA A 103 -10.19 17.61 11.34
CA ALA A 103 -9.23 16.95 10.48
C ALA A 103 -7.80 17.24 10.95
N GLN A 104 -7.02 16.17 11.17
CA GLN A 104 -5.60 16.32 11.52
C GLN A 104 -4.81 17.04 10.41
N PHE A 105 -5.26 16.90 9.16
CA PHE A 105 -4.69 17.53 7.99
C PHE A 105 -5.66 17.52 6.81
N ASP A 106 -5.41 18.44 5.87
CA ASP A 106 -6.14 18.50 4.61
C ASP A 106 -5.74 17.37 3.67
N VAL A 107 -6.73 16.57 3.28
CA VAL A 107 -6.57 15.51 2.29
C VAL A 107 -6.34 16.13 0.91
N SER A 108 -5.29 15.71 0.20
CA SER A 108 -4.98 16.14 -1.18
C SER A 108 -5.43 15.15 -2.24
N ASP A 109 -5.86 13.95 -1.84
CA ASP A 109 -6.42 12.93 -2.74
C ASP A 109 -7.72 12.39 -2.15
N HIS A 110 -8.83 12.90 -2.69
CA HIS A 110 -10.20 12.61 -2.23
C HIS A 110 -10.85 11.43 -2.97
N ARG A 111 -10.12 10.74 -3.84
CA ARG A 111 -10.65 9.58 -4.56
C ARG A 111 -11.11 8.52 -3.56
N SER A 112 -12.24 7.91 -3.85
CA SER A 112 -12.75 6.74 -3.15
C SER A 112 -11.77 5.58 -3.22
N LEU A 113 -11.97 4.58 -2.36
CA LEU A 113 -11.13 3.38 -2.38
C LEU A 113 -11.21 2.67 -3.74
N ASP A 114 -12.40 2.56 -4.33
CA ASP A 114 -12.60 1.92 -5.65
C ASP A 114 -11.85 2.66 -6.76
N GLU A 115 -11.92 4.00 -6.79
CA GLU A 115 -11.18 4.81 -7.77
C GLU A 115 -9.65 4.66 -7.60
N VAL A 116 -9.15 4.59 -6.37
CA VAL A 116 -7.71 4.36 -6.10
C VAL A 116 -7.29 2.96 -6.55
N VAL A 117 -8.08 1.92 -6.25
CA VAL A 117 -7.80 0.54 -6.66
C VAL A 117 -7.81 0.42 -8.18
N CYS A 118 -8.83 0.96 -8.85
CA CYS A 118 -8.93 0.99 -10.31
C CYS A 118 -7.75 1.74 -10.94
N TRP A 119 -7.39 2.92 -10.40
CA TRP A 119 -6.26 3.70 -10.85
C TRP A 119 -4.93 2.93 -10.76
N LEU A 120 -4.67 2.27 -9.64
CA LEU A 120 -3.45 1.46 -9.47
C LEU A 120 -3.37 0.35 -10.52
N MET A 121 -4.48 -0.35 -10.78
CA MET A 121 -4.52 -1.41 -11.79
C MET A 121 -4.34 -0.88 -13.21
N LYS A 122 -4.90 0.29 -13.54
CA LYS A 122 -4.69 0.97 -14.83
C LYS A 122 -3.23 1.39 -15.04
N LEU A 123 -2.50 1.69 -13.98
CA LEU A 123 -1.05 1.92 -14.01
C LEU A 123 -0.21 0.64 -14.10
N GLY A 124 -0.83 -0.54 -14.01
CA GLY A 124 -0.15 -1.83 -14.04
C GLY A 124 0.38 -2.29 -12.68
N HIS A 125 -0.03 -1.65 -11.58
CA HIS A 125 0.23 -2.15 -10.23
C HIS A 125 -0.82 -3.18 -9.81
N LEU A 126 -0.45 -4.06 -8.88
CA LEU A 126 -1.35 -5.04 -8.27
C LEU A 126 -1.71 -4.59 -6.83
N PRO A 127 -2.90 -4.03 -6.59
CA PRO A 127 -3.37 -3.71 -5.24
C PRO A 127 -3.48 -4.98 -4.39
N SER A 128 -3.24 -4.84 -3.08
CA SER A 128 -3.35 -5.95 -2.14
C SER A 128 -3.88 -5.49 -0.80
N PHE A 129 -4.72 -6.33 -0.20
CA PHE A 129 -5.22 -6.19 1.17
C PHE A 129 -4.66 -7.30 2.09
N CYS A 130 -3.48 -7.84 1.73
CA CYS A 130 -2.89 -8.98 2.41
C CYS A 130 -2.54 -8.67 3.87
N THR A 131 -2.94 -9.58 4.75
CA THR A 131 -2.58 -9.60 6.18
C THR A 131 -1.95 -10.94 6.60
N ALA A 132 -1.52 -11.76 5.64
CA ALA A 132 -1.07 -13.13 5.85
C ALA A 132 0.20 -13.24 6.72
N CYS A 133 1.13 -12.28 6.61
CA CYS A 133 2.35 -12.30 7.43
C CYS A 133 2.04 -12.28 8.93
N TYR A 134 1.02 -11.53 9.34
CA TYR A 134 0.59 -11.47 10.74
C TYR A 134 0.06 -12.84 11.20
N ARG A 135 -0.84 -13.45 10.42
CA ARG A 135 -1.48 -14.74 10.76
C ARG A 135 -0.52 -15.92 10.75
N GLU A 136 0.47 -15.89 9.86
CA GLU A 136 1.48 -16.95 9.74
C GLU A 136 2.71 -16.72 10.66
N GLY A 137 2.64 -15.74 11.58
CA GLY A 137 3.73 -15.47 12.54
C GLY A 137 5.04 -15.00 11.89
N ARG A 138 4.95 -14.40 10.69
CA ARG A 138 6.05 -13.79 9.95
C ARG A 138 6.21 -12.32 10.39
N THR A 139 6.72 -12.13 11.60
CA THR A 139 7.01 -10.81 12.18
C THR A 139 8.50 -10.68 12.50
N GLY A 140 9.01 -9.45 12.58
CA GLY A 140 10.41 -9.19 12.96
C GLY A 140 11.44 -9.86 12.03
N ASP A 141 12.39 -10.57 12.64
CA ASP A 141 13.50 -11.26 11.98
C ASP A 141 13.03 -12.35 11.01
N ARG A 142 11.90 -13.01 11.29
CA ARG A 142 11.31 -14.04 10.43
C ARG A 142 10.82 -13.45 9.11
N PHE A 143 10.18 -12.29 9.15
CA PHE A 143 9.80 -11.55 7.94
C PHE A 143 11.03 -11.13 7.15
N MET A 144 12.04 -10.57 7.82
CA MET A 144 13.26 -10.13 7.15
C MET A 144 14.02 -11.30 6.51
N SER A 145 14.04 -12.47 7.14
CA SER A 145 14.63 -13.69 6.58
C SER A 145 13.92 -14.14 5.30
N LEU A 146 12.59 -14.07 5.27
CA LEU A 146 11.79 -14.35 4.08
C LEU A 146 12.06 -13.34 2.95
N CYS A 147 12.18 -12.06 3.29
CA CYS A 147 12.51 -11.00 2.33
C CYS A 147 13.91 -11.18 1.74
N LYS A 148 14.92 -11.34 2.61
CA LYS A 148 16.34 -11.42 2.25
C LYS A 148 16.69 -12.73 1.52
N SER A 149 15.93 -13.80 1.73
CA SER A 149 16.06 -15.06 0.97
C SER A 149 15.49 -14.99 -0.45
N GLY A 150 14.86 -13.88 -0.83
CA GLY A 150 14.22 -13.71 -2.13
C GLY A 150 12.94 -14.54 -2.31
N GLN A 151 12.48 -15.26 -1.29
CA GLN A 151 11.31 -16.15 -1.36
C GLN A 151 9.97 -15.41 -1.20
N ILE A 152 10.00 -14.12 -0.90
CA ILE A 152 8.79 -13.32 -0.64
C ILE A 152 7.79 -13.32 -1.80
N HIS A 153 8.25 -13.39 -3.05
CA HIS A 153 7.38 -13.43 -4.23
C HIS A 153 6.48 -14.68 -4.26
N ASN A 154 6.95 -15.79 -3.67
CA ASN A 154 6.19 -17.05 -3.61
C ASN A 154 4.98 -17.00 -2.67
N CYS A 155 4.86 -15.98 -1.82
CA CYS A 155 3.70 -15.78 -0.97
C CYS A 155 3.01 -14.43 -1.21
N CYS A 156 3.75 -13.35 -1.43
CA CYS A 156 3.16 -12.02 -1.56
C CYS A 156 2.35 -11.84 -2.84
N LEU A 157 2.85 -12.30 -3.99
CA LEU A 157 2.09 -12.23 -5.24
C LEU A 157 0.81 -13.10 -5.17
N PRO A 158 0.88 -14.38 -4.76
CA PRO A 158 -0.32 -15.20 -4.53
C PRO A 158 -1.34 -14.56 -3.59
N ASN A 159 -0.88 -14.04 -2.45
CA ASN A 159 -1.77 -13.38 -1.49
C ASN A 159 -2.37 -12.09 -2.05
N ALA A 160 -1.60 -11.30 -2.81
CA ALA A 160 -2.11 -10.11 -3.48
C ALA A 160 -3.25 -10.44 -4.45
N LEU A 161 -3.07 -11.47 -5.28
CA LEU A 161 -4.11 -11.92 -6.23
C LEU A 161 -5.39 -12.36 -5.51
N MET A 162 -5.27 -13.16 -4.44
CA MET A 162 -6.42 -13.63 -3.68
C MET A 162 -7.15 -12.47 -3.00
N THR A 163 -6.43 -11.60 -2.29
CA THR A 163 -7.06 -10.45 -1.61
C THR A 163 -7.66 -9.43 -2.57
N LEU A 164 -7.06 -9.26 -3.76
CA LEU A 164 -7.67 -8.45 -4.80
C LEU A 164 -8.96 -9.10 -5.30
N GLN A 165 -8.97 -10.41 -5.56
CA GLN A 165 -10.18 -11.12 -5.97
C GLN A 165 -11.32 -10.96 -4.95
N GLU A 166 -11.02 -11.05 -3.65
CA GLU A 166 -12.02 -10.79 -2.59
C GLU A 166 -12.59 -9.37 -2.70
N TYR A 167 -11.71 -8.37 -2.83
CA TYR A 167 -12.15 -6.98 -3.01
C TYR A 167 -13.03 -6.80 -4.24
N LEU A 168 -12.67 -7.43 -5.36
CA LEU A 168 -13.45 -7.37 -6.60
C LEU A 168 -14.84 -7.98 -6.45
N GLN A 169 -14.99 -9.05 -5.67
CA GLN A 169 -16.30 -9.68 -5.43
C GLN A 169 -17.15 -8.86 -4.45
N ASP A 170 -16.54 -8.31 -3.41
CA ASP A 170 -17.28 -7.78 -2.27
C ASP A 170 -17.58 -6.28 -2.37
N TYR A 171 -16.73 -5.50 -3.04
CA TYR A 171 -16.77 -4.03 -2.91
C TYR A 171 -16.63 -3.27 -4.24
N ALA A 172 -16.03 -3.87 -5.25
CA ALA A 172 -15.64 -3.15 -6.46
C ALA A 172 -16.83 -2.77 -7.36
N SER A 173 -16.70 -1.63 -8.04
CA SER A 173 -17.57 -1.25 -9.16
C SER A 173 -17.37 -2.15 -10.37
N ASP A 174 -18.29 -2.12 -11.33
CA ASP A 174 -18.22 -2.96 -12.53
C ASP A 174 -16.98 -2.66 -13.39
N GLU A 175 -16.58 -1.39 -13.48
CA GLU A 175 -15.35 -0.99 -14.17
C GLU A 175 -14.12 -1.59 -13.47
N THR A 176 -14.04 -1.46 -12.15
CA THR A 176 -12.93 -1.99 -11.35
C THR A 176 -12.86 -3.51 -11.44
N LYS A 177 -14.01 -4.20 -11.45
CA LYS A 177 -14.10 -5.65 -11.69
C LYS A 177 -13.53 -6.04 -13.04
N GLU A 178 -13.87 -5.33 -14.11
CA GLU A 178 -13.39 -5.64 -15.45
C GLU A 178 -11.87 -5.48 -15.55
N VAL A 179 -11.33 -4.36 -15.06
CA VAL A 179 -9.89 -4.08 -15.05
C VAL A 179 -9.15 -5.12 -14.20
N GLY A 180 -9.66 -5.39 -13.00
CA GLY A 180 -9.06 -6.33 -12.06
C GLY A 180 -9.06 -7.77 -12.55
N ALA A 181 -10.13 -8.24 -13.18
CA ALA A 181 -10.19 -9.58 -13.75
C ALA A 181 -9.12 -9.79 -14.84
N LYS A 182 -8.92 -8.80 -15.72
CA LYS A 182 -7.86 -8.83 -16.75
C LYS A 182 -6.47 -8.85 -16.13
N LEU A 183 -6.25 -8.05 -15.09
CA LEU A 183 -4.97 -8.02 -14.38
C LEU A 183 -4.68 -9.34 -13.67
N ILE A 184 -5.63 -9.90 -12.92
CA ILE A 184 -5.48 -11.19 -12.22
C ILE A 184 -5.14 -12.29 -13.22
N ALA A 185 -5.86 -12.39 -14.34
CA ALA A 185 -5.59 -13.40 -15.36
C ALA A 185 -4.16 -13.30 -15.90
N LYS A 186 -3.67 -12.08 -16.15
CA LYS A 186 -2.29 -11.84 -16.59
C LYS A 186 -1.26 -12.23 -15.52
N GLU A 187 -1.48 -11.82 -14.27
CA GLU A 187 -0.51 -12.03 -13.19
C GLU A 187 -0.49 -13.49 -12.68
N VAL A 188 -1.58 -14.26 -12.82
CA VAL A 188 -1.54 -15.70 -12.55
C VAL A 188 -0.58 -16.42 -13.50
N GLU A 189 -0.51 -15.99 -14.76
CA GLU A 189 0.42 -16.55 -15.74
C GLU A 189 1.88 -16.20 -15.46
N SER A 190 2.16 -15.16 -14.67
CA SER A 190 3.53 -14.77 -14.30
C SER A 190 4.12 -15.62 -13.17
N ILE A 191 3.32 -16.46 -12.50
CA ILE A 191 3.77 -17.33 -11.40
C ILE A 191 4.63 -18.47 -11.96
N PRO A 192 5.94 -18.54 -11.64
CA PRO A 192 6.84 -19.54 -12.21
C PRO A 192 6.67 -20.94 -11.62
N ASN A 193 6.15 -21.04 -10.38
CA ASN A 193 5.98 -22.31 -9.70
C ASN A 193 4.58 -22.88 -9.98
N GLU A 194 4.51 -23.93 -10.80
CA GLU A 194 3.25 -24.58 -11.22
C GLU A 194 2.38 -25.03 -10.05
N LYS A 195 2.97 -25.52 -8.94
CA LYS A 195 2.19 -25.90 -7.76
C LYS A 195 1.53 -24.68 -7.12
N VAL A 196 2.27 -23.57 -7.00
CA VAL A 196 1.73 -22.31 -6.46
C VAL A 196 0.64 -21.77 -7.40
N LYS A 197 0.89 -21.77 -8.72
CA LYS A 197 -0.08 -21.34 -9.73
C LYS A 197 -1.39 -22.13 -9.65
N GLN A 198 -1.30 -23.46 -9.50
CA GLN A 198 -2.48 -24.31 -9.35
C GLN A 198 -3.26 -24.00 -8.07
N ILE A 199 -2.56 -23.81 -6.93
CA ILE A 199 -3.20 -23.46 -5.66
C ILE A 199 -3.88 -22.08 -5.74
N VAL A 200 -3.22 -21.09 -6.35
CA VAL A 200 -3.80 -19.76 -6.57
C VAL A 200 -5.05 -19.88 -7.43
N THR A 201 -4.99 -20.62 -8.54
CA THR A 201 -6.14 -20.79 -9.46
C THR A 201 -7.34 -21.43 -8.76
N ASP A 202 -7.13 -22.51 -7.99
CA ASP A 202 -8.17 -23.16 -7.19
C ASP A 202 -8.79 -22.19 -6.16
N ARG A 203 -7.95 -21.46 -5.43
CA ARG A 203 -8.42 -20.51 -4.41
C ARG A 203 -9.15 -19.31 -5.01
N LEU A 204 -8.73 -18.79 -6.16
CA LEU A 204 -9.44 -17.74 -6.88
C LEU A 204 -10.86 -18.18 -7.27
N GLN A 205 -11.03 -19.45 -7.69
CA GLN A 205 -12.35 -20.02 -7.96
C GLN A 205 -13.20 -20.15 -6.70
N LYS A 206 -12.61 -20.62 -5.60
CA LYS A 206 -13.30 -20.69 -4.30
C LYS A 206 -13.74 -19.32 -3.80
N ILE A 207 -12.91 -18.29 -3.99
CA ILE A 207 -13.27 -16.91 -3.65
C ILE A 207 -14.42 -16.41 -4.51
N ALA A 208 -14.40 -16.68 -5.82
CA ALA A 208 -15.53 -16.37 -6.69
C ALA A 208 -16.83 -17.07 -6.26
N ASN A 209 -16.72 -18.23 -5.60
CA ASN A 209 -17.85 -18.98 -5.05
C ASN A 209 -18.23 -18.62 -3.60
N GLY A 210 -17.60 -17.60 -3.00
CA GLY A 210 -17.99 -17.06 -1.69
C GLY A 210 -17.06 -17.40 -0.52
N GLU A 211 -16.01 -18.21 -0.71
CA GLU A 211 -15.02 -18.46 0.35
C GLU A 211 -14.06 -17.27 0.52
N ARG A 212 -13.50 -17.07 1.72
CA ARG A 212 -12.67 -15.90 2.05
C ARG A 212 -11.47 -16.27 2.95
N ASP A 213 -10.52 -15.35 3.08
CA ASP A 213 -9.31 -15.35 3.91
C ASP A 213 -8.33 -16.51 3.62
N PHE A 214 -8.15 -16.84 2.34
CA PHE A 214 -7.07 -17.73 1.94
C PHE A 214 -5.70 -17.06 2.04
N ARG A 215 -4.67 -17.84 2.38
CA ARG A 215 -3.30 -17.34 2.56
C ARG A 215 -2.21 -18.37 2.24
N PHE A 216 -1.05 -17.86 1.83
CA PHE A 216 0.23 -18.55 1.69
C PHE A 216 1.21 -18.03 2.73
#